data_AF-A0A1S3GTW8-F1
#
_entry.id   AF-A0A1S3GTW8-F1
#
_cell.length_a   1.000
_cell.length_b   1.000
_cell.length_c   1.000
_cell.angle_alpha   90.00
_cell.angle_beta   90.00
_cell.angle_gamma   90.00
#
_symmetry.space_group_name_H-M   'P 1'
#
loop_
_entity.id
_entity.type
_entity.pdbx_description
1 polymer ?
#
loop_
_entity_poly.entity_id
_entity_poly.type
_entity_poly.pdbx_seq_one_letter_code
_entity_poly.pdbx_strand_id
1 'polypeptide(L)'
;EFFSQGCAPGYQENSTLCDLCIGPKKCAPNSKEGYHSYTGAFRCLVEKGDVAFVKDQTVFQNTNGKNPADWAKDLKEEDFELLCPDGTRKEVKKADSCHLARAPNHAVISRKDKARCVRTKLLSQQVWTGLGLPPFILRQPETT
;
A
#
# COMPACT_ATOMS: atom_id res chain seq x y z
N GLU A 1 -21.17 17.03 3.82
CA GLU A 1 -20.40 15.81 4.16
C GLU A 1 -20.31 14.97 2.89
N PHE A 2 -19.14 14.41 2.55
CA PHE A 2 -18.93 13.70 1.27
C PHE A 2 -19.20 12.20 1.36
N PHE A 3 -18.74 11.57 2.44
CA PHE A 3 -18.97 10.15 2.75
C PHE A 3 -19.69 10.06 4.09
N SER A 4 -20.61 9.11 4.22
CA SER A 4 -21.34 8.88 5.47
C SER A 4 -20.43 8.37 6.58
N GLN A 5 -19.53 7.43 6.27
CA GLN A 5 -18.54 6.84 7.15
C GLN A 5 -17.31 6.40 6.36
N GLY A 6 -16.18 6.22 7.03
CA GLY A 6 -14.95 5.78 6.37
C GLY A 6 -13.88 5.27 7.33
N CYS A 7 -12.74 4.91 6.75
CA CYS A 7 -11.47 4.81 7.48
C CYS A 7 -10.40 5.66 6.81
N ALA A 8 -10.08 6.80 7.44
CA ALA A 8 -9.01 7.72 7.06
C ALA A 8 -8.10 7.94 8.27
N PRO A 9 -7.07 7.10 8.45
CA PRO A 9 -6.16 7.20 9.59
C PRO A 9 -5.48 8.58 9.67
N GLY A 10 -5.44 9.17 10.86
CA GLY A 10 -4.95 10.53 11.11
C GLY A 10 -6.05 11.55 11.45
N TYR A 11 -7.33 11.19 11.27
CA TYR A 11 -8.46 11.99 11.74
C TYR A 11 -8.72 11.80 13.25
N GLN A 12 -9.58 12.65 13.81
CA GLN A 12 -10.05 12.50 15.20
C GLN A 12 -10.90 11.23 15.33
N GLU A 13 -10.71 10.47 16.41
CA GLU A 13 -11.35 9.16 16.61
C GLU A 13 -12.90 9.23 16.63
N ASN A 14 -13.48 10.38 16.95
CA ASN A 14 -14.93 10.61 16.96
C ASN A 14 -15.49 11.10 15.61
N SER A 15 -14.66 11.22 14.58
CA SER A 15 -15.09 11.58 13.23
C SER A 15 -15.69 10.38 12.51
N THR A 16 -16.70 10.63 11.66
CA THR A 16 -17.29 9.63 10.76
C THR A 16 -16.24 8.95 9.87
N LEU A 17 -15.12 9.63 9.60
CA LEU A 17 -13.99 9.10 8.84
C LEU A 17 -13.13 8.09 9.60
N CYS A 18 -13.36 7.86 10.89
CA CYS A 18 -12.68 6.84 11.68
C CYS A 18 -13.61 5.66 12.05
N ASP A 19 -14.89 5.71 11.67
CA ASP A 19 -15.90 4.74 12.10
C ASP A 19 -15.57 3.31 11.66
N LEU A 20 -15.07 3.14 10.42
CA LEU A 20 -14.78 1.82 9.86
C LEU A 20 -13.43 1.25 10.28
N CYS A 21 -12.50 2.09 10.78
CA CYS A 21 -11.13 1.70 11.13
C CYS A 21 -11.07 0.59 12.21
N ILE A 22 -9.97 -0.19 12.21
CA ILE A 22 -9.81 -1.37 13.07
C ILE A 22 -8.41 -1.51 13.67
N GLY A 23 -8.30 -2.33 14.70
CA GLY A 23 -7.02 -2.70 15.30
C GLY A 23 -6.67 -1.91 16.55
N PRO A 24 -5.48 -2.18 17.14
CA PRO A 24 -5.14 -1.73 18.49
C PRO A 24 -4.93 -0.22 18.62
N LYS A 25 -4.68 0.47 17.52
CA LYS A 25 -4.56 1.93 17.47
C LYS A 25 -5.52 2.49 16.42
N LYS A 26 -6.82 2.41 16.75
CA LYS A 26 -7.91 2.84 15.87
C LYS A 26 -7.64 4.24 15.31
N CYS A 27 -7.70 4.36 14.00
CA CYS A 27 -7.50 5.58 13.23
C CYS A 27 -6.13 6.25 13.40
N ALA A 28 -5.13 5.58 13.98
CA ALA A 28 -3.80 6.14 14.08
C ALA A 28 -3.07 6.08 12.72
N PRO A 29 -2.33 7.12 12.31
CA PRO A 29 -1.65 7.18 11.00
C PRO A 29 -0.34 6.37 11.03
N ASN A 30 -0.42 5.09 11.37
CA ASN A 30 0.70 4.15 11.39
C ASN A 30 0.23 2.71 11.18
N SER A 31 1.18 1.79 10.98
CA SER A 31 0.92 0.37 10.70
C SER A 31 0.28 -0.42 11.85
N LYS A 32 0.01 0.18 13.01
CA LYS A 32 -0.76 -0.44 14.10
C LYS A 32 -2.27 -0.32 13.90
N GLU A 33 -2.72 0.46 12.92
CA GLU A 33 -4.09 0.49 12.41
C GLU A 33 -4.24 -0.54 11.28
N GLY A 34 -5.26 -1.39 11.35
CA GLY A 34 -5.42 -2.52 10.45
C GLY A 34 -5.78 -2.13 9.02
N TYR A 35 -6.36 -0.94 8.82
CA TYR A 35 -6.67 -0.38 7.49
C TYR A 35 -5.71 0.74 7.05
N HIS A 36 -4.52 0.85 7.66
CA HIS A 36 -3.54 1.86 7.28
C HIS A 36 -2.78 1.53 5.99
N SER A 37 -2.40 2.58 5.23
CA SER A 37 -1.66 2.51 3.96
C SER A 37 -2.47 1.85 2.82
N TYR A 38 -1.83 1.62 1.67
CA TYR A 38 -2.50 1.08 0.49
C TYR A 38 -3.10 -0.30 0.72
N THR A 39 -2.33 -1.24 1.28
CA THR A 39 -2.81 -2.60 1.59
C THR A 39 -3.96 -2.59 2.58
N GLY A 40 -3.89 -1.77 3.62
CA GLY A 40 -4.94 -1.65 4.62
C GLY A 40 -6.21 -1.01 4.07
N ALA A 41 -6.09 0.02 3.22
CA ALA A 41 -7.24 0.64 2.57
C ALA A 41 -7.93 -0.34 1.59
N PHE A 42 -7.16 -1.12 0.84
CA PHE A 42 -7.71 -2.18 -0.01
C PHE A 42 -8.40 -3.27 0.82
N ARG A 43 -7.82 -3.67 1.96
CA ARG A 43 -8.48 -4.56 2.91
C ARG A 43 -9.79 -3.98 3.45
N CYS A 44 -9.84 -2.68 3.71
CA CYS A 44 -11.07 -2.00 4.14
C CYS A 44 -12.19 -2.14 3.09
N LEU A 45 -11.88 -2.04 1.80
CA LEU A 45 -12.83 -2.28 0.70
C LEU A 45 -13.37 -3.73 0.71
N VAL A 46 -12.50 -4.70 0.98
CA VAL A 46 -12.91 -6.11 1.01
C VAL A 46 -13.82 -6.42 2.20
N GLU A 47 -13.56 -5.82 3.36
CA GLU A 47 -14.23 -6.21 4.60
C GLU A 47 -15.43 -5.32 4.99
N LYS A 48 -15.43 -4.02 4.65
CA LYS A 48 -16.42 -3.05 5.18
C LYS A 48 -16.84 -1.90 4.27
N GLY A 49 -15.90 -1.33 3.51
CA GLY A 49 -16.12 -0.11 2.74
C GLY A 49 -16.54 -0.39 1.29
N ASP A 50 -17.23 0.56 0.66
CA ASP A 50 -17.68 0.42 -0.74
C ASP A 50 -16.66 0.96 -1.77
N VAL A 51 -15.73 1.80 -1.34
CA VAL A 51 -14.71 2.41 -2.20
C VAL A 51 -13.37 2.51 -1.46
N ALA A 52 -12.26 2.33 -2.16
CA ALA A 52 -10.92 2.57 -1.64
C ALA A 52 -10.08 3.43 -2.58
N PHE A 53 -9.38 4.40 -2.00
CA PHE A 53 -8.45 5.28 -2.71
C PHE A 53 -7.03 4.72 -2.62
N VAL A 54 -6.64 3.93 -3.60
CA VAL A 54 -5.32 3.26 -3.66
C VAL A 54 -4.69 3.40 -5.04
N LYS A 55 -3.44 2.94 -5.16
CA LYS A 55 -2.79 2.77 -6.47
C LYS A 55 -3.31 1.49 -7.12
N ASP A 56 -3.37 1.46 -8.44
CA ASP A 56 -3.73 0.29 -9.25
C ASP A 56 -2.90 -0.95 -8.88
N GLN A 57 -1.59 -0.77 -8.69
CA GLN A 57 -0.66 -1.84 -8.28
C GLN A 57 -1.07 -2.53 -6.98
N THR A 58 -1.79 -1.85 -6.09
CA THR A 58 -2.23 -2.41 -4.82
C THR A 58 -3.19 -3.57 -5.03
N VAL A 59 -4.09 -3.50 -6.02
CA VAL A 59 -4.99 -4.62 -6.32
C VAL A 59 -4.16 -5.82 -6.77
N PHE A 60 -3.30 -5.65 -7.77
CA PHE A 60 -2.45 -6.72 -8.29
C PHE A 60 -1.51 -7.34 -7.25
N GLN A 61 -1.11 -6.60 -6.22
CA GLN A 61 -0.26 -7.09 -5.13
C GLN A 61 -1.02 -7.88 -4.07
N ASN A 62 -2.34 -7.72 -3.98
CA ASN A 62 -3.17 -8.30 -2.94
C ASN A 62 -4.20 -9.34 -3.45
N THR A 63 -4.29 -9.55 -4.76
CA THR A 63 -5.17 -10.56 -5.37
C THR A 63 -4.37 -11.68 -6.03
N ASN A 64 -5.08 -12.69 -6.54
CA ASN A 64 -4.53 -13.81 -7.30
C ASN A 64 -3.41 -14.56 -6.54
N GLY A 65 -3.60 -14.73 -5.22
CA GLY A 65 -2.67 -15.43 -4.34
C GLY A 65 -1.35 -14.69 -4.03
N LYS A 66 -1.20 -13.41 -4.41
CA LYS A 66 0.04 -12.65 -4.16
C LYS A 66 0.21 -12.17 -2.72
N ASN A 67 -0.89 -12.08 -1.97
CA ASN A 67 -0.85 -11.77 -0.55
C ASN A 67 -1.25 -13.01 0.28
N PRO A 68 -0.36 -13.53 1.14
CA PRO A 68 -0.64 -14.73 1.95
C PRO A 68 -1.59 -14.49 3.14
N ALA A 69 -1.94 -13.23 3.43
CA ALA A 69 -2.82 -12.90 4.54
C ALA A 69 -4.22 -13.48 4.36
N ASP A 70 -4.84 -13.95 5.44
CA ASP A 70 -6.12 -14.66 5.41
C ASP A 70 -7.24 -13.90 4.69
N TRP A 71 -7.31 -12.58 4.86
CA TRP A 71 -8.32 -11.72 4.23
C TRP A 71 -8.15 -11.60 2.70
N ALA A 72 -6.99 -11.98 2.16
CA ALA A 72 -6.63 -11.79 0.76
C ALA A 72 -6.52 -13.10 -0.06
N LYS A 73 -6.65 -14.27 0.60
CA LYS A 73 -6.34 -15.58 0.01
C LYS A 73 -7.15 -15.90 -1.24
N ASP A 74 -8.44 -15.60 -1.22
CA ASP A 74 -9.39 -16.00 -2.26
C ASP A 74 -9.78 -14.85 -3.19
N LEU A 75 -9.10 -13.69 -3.08
CA LEU A 75 -9.42 -12.52 -3.88
C LEU A 75 -8.92 -12.66 -5.31
N LYS A 76 -9.79 -12.39 -6.28
CA LYS A 76 -9.43 -12.32 -7.69
C LYS A 76 -9.38 -10.89 -8.16
N GLU A 77 -8.48 -10.58 -9.10
CA GLU A 77 -8.38 -9.22 -9.63
C GLU A 77 -9.65 -8.79 -10.39
N GLU A 78 -10.37 -9.76 -10.96
CA GLU A 78 -11.61 -9.56 -11.70
C GLU A 78 -12.80 -9.17 -10.81
N ASP A 79 -12.68 -9.35 -9.50
CA ASP A 79 -13.71 -8.96 -8.53
C ASP A 79 -13.74 -7.43 -8.29
N PHE A 80 -12.79 -6.70 -8.87
CA PHE A 80 -12.59 -5.26 -8.64
C PHE A 80 -12.63 -4.46 -9.94
N GLU A 81 -13.19 -3.26 -9.86
CA GLU A 81 -13.26 -2.29 -10.95
C GLU A 81 -12.72 -0.93 -10.51
N LEU A 82 -12.20 -0.16 -11.48
CA LEU A 82 -11.81 1.22 -11.29
C LEU A 82 -13.00 2.14 -11.58
N LEU A 83 -13.14 3.18 -10.77
CA LEU A 83 -14.07 4.28 -11.02
C LEU A 83 -13.35 5.39 -11.78
N CYS A 84 -13.84 5.70 -12.99
CA CYS A 84 -13.25 6.72 -13.84
C CYS A 84 -13.89 8.09 -13.58
N PRO A 85 -13.17 9.20 -13.79
CA PRO A 85 -13.73 10.55 -13.59
C PRO A 85 -14.91 10.90 -14.50
N ASP A 86 -15.06 10.20 -15.63
CA ASP A 86 -16.20 10.34 -16.56
C ASP A 86 -17.47 9.60 -16.08
N GLY A 87 -17.43 8.99 -14.90
CA GLY A 87 -18.53 8.21 -14.31
C GLY A 87 -18.60 6.76 -14.80
N THR A 88 -17.74 6.36 -15.74
CA THR A 88 -17.67 4.97 -16.21
C THR A 88 -16.85 4.11 -15.25
N ARG A 89 -16.91 2.79 -15.47
CA ARG A 89 -16.09 1.80 -14.77
C ARG A 89 -15.23 1.05 -15.77
N LYS A 90 -14.02 0.67 -15.36
CA LYS A 90 -13.11 -0.15 -16.17
C LYS A 90 -12.39 -1.17 -15.32
N GLU A 91 -11.97 -2.25 -15.96
CA GLU A 91 -11.08 -3.25 -15.37
C GLU A 91 -9.79 -2.61 -14.82
N VAL A 92 -9.24 -3.19 -13.74
CA VAL A 92 -8.01 -2.71 -13.08
C VAL A 92 -6.82 -2.59 -14.05
N LYS A 93 -6.73 -3.47 -15.05
CA LYS A 93 -5.69 -3.45 -16.10
C LYS A 93 -5.71 -2.19 -16.95
N LYS A 94 -6.82 -1.45 -16.97
CA LYS A 94 -7.01 -0.23 -17.77
C LYS A 94 -6.69 1.05 -16.99
N ALA A 95 -5.98 0.95 -15.86
CA ALA A 95 -5.61 2.09 -15.00
C ALA A 95 -4.92 3.24 -15.75
N ASP A 96 -4.11 2.95 -16.78
CA ASP A 96 -3.47 3.99 -17.60
C ASP A 96 -4.49 4.92 -18.30
N SER A 97 -5.67 4.38 -18.65
CA SER A 97 -6.78 5.12 -19.29
C SER A 97 -7.94 5.46 -18.34
N CYS A 98 -7.85 5.10 -17.07
CA CYS A 98 -8.86 5.33 -16.05
C CYS A 98 -8.21 5.39 -14.67
N HIS A 99 -7.93 6.62 -14.25
CA HIS A 99 -7.34 6.94 -12.94
C HIS A 99 -7.81 8.34 -12.53
N LEU A 100 -7.81 8.62 -11.22
CA LEU A 100 -8.17 9.94 -10.71
C LEU A 100 -7.12 11.00 -11.07
N ALA A 101 -5.83 10.65 -10.93
CA ALA A 101 -4.70 11.50 -11.28
C ALA A 101 -3.40 10.68 -11.32
N ARG A 102 -2.36 11.23 -11.95
CA ARG A 102 -0.99 10.70 -11.89
C ARG A 102 -0.27 11.22 -10.66
N ALA A 103 -0.10 10.37 -9.65
CA ALA A 103 0.63 10.73 -8.43
C ALA A 103 2.16 10.64 -8.63
N PRO A 104 2.96 11.56 -8.07
CA PRO A 104 4.40 11.43 -8.05
C PRO A 104 4.83 10.23 -7.20
N ASN A 105 5.95 9.61 -7.56
CA ASN A 105 6.54 8.53 -6.78
C ASN A 105 6.95 9.03 -5.39
N HIS A 106 6.93 8.12 -4.41
CA HIS A 106 7.46 8.42 -3.08
C HIS A 106 8.95 8.79 -3.19
N ALA A 107 9.36 9.80 -2.44
CA ALA A 107 10.72 10.31 -2.45
C ALA A 107 11.29 10.34 -1.03
N VAL A 108 12.61 10.13 -0.92
CA VAL A 108 13.33 10.35 0.33
C VAL A 108 13.67 11.83 0.44
N ILE A 109 13.27 12.44 1.55
CA ILE A 109 13.56 13.83 1.87
C ILE A 109 14.59 13.89 2.98
N SER A 110 15.52 14.83 2.88
CA SER A 110 16.52 15.10 3.91
C SER A 110 16.78 16.60 4.01
N ARG A 111 17.42 17.02 5.10
CA ARG A 111 17.94 18.38 5.23
C ARG A 111 18.98 18.65 4.14
N LYS A 112 19.07 19.90 3.71
CA LYS A 112 19.95 20.32 2.61
C LYS A 112 21.42 19.92 2.84
N ASP A 113 21.91 20.03 4.07
CA ASP A 113 23.29 19.67 4.46
C ASP A 113 23.57 18.15 4.44
N LYS A 114 22.53 17.31 4.49
CA LYS A 114 22.65 15.85 4.52
C LYS A 114 22.27 15.16 3.22
N ALA A 115 21.68 15.87 2.27
CA ALA A 115 21.18 15.29 1.01
C ALA A 115 22.23 14.44 0.27
N ARG A 116 23.48 14.93 0.13
CA ARG A 116 24.57 14.18 -0.52
C ARG A 116 24.93 12.90 0.25
N CYS A 117 25.05 13.00 1.57
CA CYS A 117 25.41 11.86 2.43
C CYS A 117 24.31 10.78 2.38
N VAL A 118 23.04 11.17 2.54
CA VAL A 118 21.89 10.25 2.48
C VAL A 118 21.83 9.56 1.13
N ARG A 119 21.98 10.31 0.03
CA ARG A 119 22.01 9.73 -1.33
C ARG A 119 23.10 8.66 -1.48
N THR A 120 24.33 8.96 -1.06
CA THR A 120 25.43 7.99 -1.16
C THR A 120 25.16 6.75 -0.32
N LYS A 121 24.66 6.90 0.92
CA LYS A 121 24.34 5.76 1.79
C LYS A 121 23.24 4.88 1.22
N LEU A 122 22.16 5.47 0.70
CA LEU A 122 21.07 4.71 0.09
C LEU A 122 21.51 3.96 -1.17
N LEU A 123 22.33 4.59 -2.04
CA LEU A 123 22.88 3.92 -3.21
C LEU A 123 23.75 2.73 -2.81
N SER A 124 24.60 2.88 -1.79
CA SER A 124 25.37 1.76 -1.27
C SER A 124 24.47 0.66 -0.71
N GLN A 125 23.49 0.99 0.14
CA GLN A 125 22.60 0.00 0.74
C GLN A 125 21.76 -0.75 -0.32
N GLN A 126 21.26 -0.07 -1.35
CA GLN A 126 20.44 -0.69 -2.38
C GLN A 126 21.19 -1.76 -3.18
N VAL A 127 22.52 -1.66 -3.32
CA VAL A 127 23.33 -2.73 -3.94
C VAL A 127 23.36 -3.98 -3.06
N TRP A 128 23.37 -3.81 -1.73
CA TRP A 128 23.44 -4.92 -0.78
C TRP A 128 22.08 -5.54 -0.44
N THR A 129 21.02 -4.72 -0.41
CA THR A 129 19.69 -5.13 0.10
C THR A 129 18.57 -4.95 -0.93
N GLY A 130 18.85 -4.37 -2.09
CA GLY A 130 17.86 -4.22 -3.16
C GLY A 130 17.49 -5.55 -3.81
N LEU A 131 16.37 -5.57 -4.53
CA LEU A 131 15.76 -6.74 -5.20
C LEU A 131 16.62 -7.37 -6.33
N GLY A 132 17.94 -7.28 -6.29
CA GLY A 132 18.87 -8.03 -7.13
C GLY A 132 19.83 -8.86 -6.25
N LEU A 133 19.61 -10.17 -6.16
CA LEU A 133 20.53 -11.15 -5.54
C LEU A 133 21.32 -11.92 -6.63
N PRO A 134 22.49 -12.58 -6.37
CA PRO A 134 23.56 -12.37 -5.35
C PRO A 134 25.02 -12.57 -5.93
N PRO A 135 26.10 -12.67 -5.09
CA PRO A 135 26.54 -14.02 -4.71
C PRO A 135 26.96 -14.11 -3.24
N PHE A 136 26.13 -14.77 -2.42
CA PHE A 136 26.63 -15.46 -1.24
C PHE A 136 26.46 -16.95 -1.51
N ILE A 137 27.56 -17.62 -1.88
CA ILE A 137 27.73 -19.03 -1.54
C ILE A 137 28.08 -19.03 -0.05
N LEU A 138 27.10 -19.29 0.80
CA LEU A 138 27.37 -19.62 2.19
C LEU A 138 27.85 -21.08 2.22
N ARG A 139 29.17 -21.27 2.34
CA ARG A 139 29.74 -22.56 2.79
C ARG A 139 29.56 -22.61 4.32
N GLN A 140 28.88 -23.63 4.83
CA GLN A 140 28.89 -23.90 6.28
C GLN A 140 30.34 -24.14 6.74
N PRO A 141 30.75 -23.65 7.92
CA PRO A 141 32.01 -24.11 8.50
C PRO A 141 31.90 -25.62 8.75
N GLU A 142 32.88 -26.38 8.26
CA GLU A 142 33.07 -27.77 8.65
C GLU A 142 33.27 -27.79 10.17
N THR A 143 32.28 -28.28 10.89
CA THR A 143 32.48 -28.76 12.26
C THR A 143 33.21 -30.09 12.16
N THR A 144 34.42 -30.12 12.72
CA THR A 144 35.22 -31.31 13.05
C THR A 144 34.39 -32.51 13.49
#